data_AF-A0A3C0KB31-F1
#
_entry.id   AF-A0A3C0KB31-F1
#
_cell.length_a   1.000
_cell.length_b   1.000
_cell.length_c   1.000
_cell.angle_alpha   90.00
_cell.angle_beta   90.00
_cell.angle_gamma   90.00
#
_symmetry.space_group_name_H-M   'P 1'
#
loop_
_entity.id
_entity.type
_entity.pdbx_description
1 polymer ?
#
loop_
_entity_poly.entity_id
_entity_poly.type
_entity_poly.pdbx_seq_one_letter_code
_entity_poly.pdbx_strand_id
1 'polypeptide(L)' 'PVVGFIAGVTAPPGKRMGHAGALISGGADTADAKLAIMEECGFKVTRNPSEMGKLLKSLL' A
#
# COMPACT_ATOMS: atom_id res chain seq x y z
N PRO A 1 10.30 13.19 -5.93
CA PRO A 1 9.93 11.75 -5.99
C PRO A 1 8.67 11.50 -5.16
N VAL A 2 7.86 10.49 -5.49
CA VAL A 2 6.72 10.07 -4.66
C VAL A 2 6.97 8.66 -4.13
N VAL A 3 6.87 8.48 -2.81
CA VAL A 3 7.05 7.19 -2.13
C VAL A 3 5.74 6.75 -1.49
N GLY A 4 5.37 5.48 -1.71
CA GLY A 4 4.10 4.91 -1.28
C GLY A 4 4.24 3.69 -0.36
N PHE A 5 3.24 3.48 0.49
CA PHE A 5 3.04 2.26 1.27
C PHE A 5 1.54 2.01 1.41
N ILE A 6 1.12 0.76 1.29
CA ILE A 6 -0.26 0.33 1.51
C ILE A 6 -0.28 -0.69 2.65
N ALA A 7 -0.94 -0.33 3.75
CA ALA A 7 -1.16 -1.24 4.87
C ALA A 7 -2.24 -2.28 4.54
N GLY A 8 -2.23 -3.39 5.29
CA GLY A 8 -3.29 -4.40 5.20
C GLY A 8 -3.06 -5.51 4.15
N VAL A 9 -1.82 -5.75 3.72
CA VAL A 9 -1.45 -6.89 2.86
C VAL A 9 -1.89 -8.23 3.46
N THR A 10 -1.89 -8.35 4.78
CA THR A 10 -2.32 -9.55 5.52
C THR A 10 -3.78 -9.50 5.98
N ALA A 11 -4.56 -8.49 5.56
CA ALA A 11 -5.95 -8.37 5.97
C ALA A 11 -6.80 -9.48 5.33
N PRO A 12 -7.62 -10.21 6.12
CA PRO A 12 -8.50 -11.22 5.56
C PRO A 12 -9.67 -10.56 4.81
N PRO A 13 -10.16 -11.19 3.72
CA PRO A 13 -11.28 -10.66 2.95
C PRO A 13 -12.57 -10.63 3.78
N GLY A 14 -13.45 -9.66 3.50
CA GLY A 14 -14.75 -9.54 4.18
C GLY A 14 -14.66 -9.10 5.66
N LYS A 15 -13.48 -8.80 6.18
CA LYS A 15 -13.30 -8.32 7.57
C LYS A 15 -12.93 -6.85 7.61
N ARG A 16 -13.65 -6.09 8.44
CA ARG A 16 -13.33 -4.70 8.75
C ARG A 16 -12.14 -4.63 9.71
N MET A 17 -11.11 -3.86 9.36
CA MET A 17 -9.87 -3.68 10.11
C MET A 17 -9.87 -2.39 10.93
N GLY A 18 -10.83 -2.27 11.85
CA GLY A 18 -10.98 -1.09 12.72
C GLY A 18 -11.62 0.12 12.02
N HIS A 19 -10.88 0.78 11.13
CA HIS A 19 -11.38 1.94 10.39
C HIS A 19 -12.56 1.54 9.48
N ALA A 20 -13.59 2.39 9.37
CA ALA A 20 -14.83 2.05 8.68
C ALA A 20 -14.61 1.62 7.22
N GLY A 21 -13.72 2.31 6.49
CA GLY A 21 -13.36 1.99 5.11
C GLY A 21 -12.24 0.94 4.96
N ALA A 22 -11.67 0.41 6.04
CA ALA A 22 -10.62 -0.60 5.96
C ALA A 22 -11.23 -2.00 5.82
N LEU A 23 -11.81 -2.29 4.66
CA LEU A 23 -12.47 -3.56 4.31
C LEU A 23 -12.14 -3.91 2.85
N ILE A 24 -11.76 -5.16 2.60
CA ILE A 24 -11.61 -5.67 1.22
C ILE A 24 -13.00 -6.13 0.76
N SER A 25 -13.64 -5.34 -0.12
CA SER A 25 -15.00 -5.61 -0.62
C SER A 25 -15.00 -6.34 -1.98
N GLY A 26 -13.90 -6.28 -2.73
CA GLY A 26 -13.67 -7.03 -3.97
C GLY A 26 -12.67 -6.33 -4.90
N GLY A 27 -12.32 -6.97 -6.02
CA GLY A 27 -11.54 -6.35 -7.11
C GLY A 27 -10.22 -5.70 -6.67
N ALA A 28 -10.04 -4.43 -7.04
CA ALA A 28 -8.82 -3.64 -6.80
C ALA A 28 -8.68 -3.09 -5.35
N ASP A 29 -9.51 -3.53 -4.41
CA ASP A 29 -9.44 -3.09 -3.02
C ASP A 29 -8.25 -3.69 -2.25
N THR A 30 -7.63 -4.75 -2.77
CA THR A 30 -6.50 -5.43 -2.14
C THR A 30 -5.27 -4.52 -2.08
N ALA A 31 -4.42 -4.74 -1.07
CA ALA A 31 -3.18 -3.99 -0.95
C ALA A 31 -2.25 -4.22 -2.16
N ASP A 32 -2.15 -5.47 -2.64
CA ASP A 32 -1.32 -5.81 -3.80
C ASP A 32 -1.79 -5.13 -5.09
N ALA A 33 -3.10 -5.06 -5.34
CA ALA A 33 -3.63 -4.35 -6.51
C ALA A 33 -3.29 -2.85 -6.47
N LYS A 34 -3.41 -2.21 -5.30
CA LYS A 34 -3.05 -0.79 -5.13
C LYS A 34 -1.55 -0.57 -5.32
N LEU A 35 -0.72 -1.44 -4.76
CA LEU A 35 0.74 -1.36 -4.92
C LEU A 35 1.16 -1.47 -6.39
N ALA A 36 0.57 -2.41 -7.15
CA ALA A 36 0.85 -2.56 -8.58
C ALA A 36 0.49 -1.29 -9.37
N ILE A 37 -0.71 -0.73 -9.15
CA ILE A 37 -1.15 0.52 -9.80
C ILE A 37 -0.23 1.69 -9.43
N MET A 38 0.23 1.77 -8.18
CA MET A 38 1.17 2.81 -7.76
C MET A 38 2.50 2.70 -8.50
N GLU A 39 3.04 1.48 -8.64
CA GLU A 39 4.27 1.24 -9.41
C GLU A 39 4.10 1.59 -10.90
N GLU A 40 2.98 1.20 -11.52
CA GLU A 40 2.64 1.55 -12.90
C GLU A 40 2.56 3.07 -13.11
N CYS A 41 2.06 3.82 -12.11
CA CYS A 41 2.02 5.28 -12.11
C CYS A 41 3.38 5.94 -11.78
N GLY A 42 4.46 5.16 -11.60
CA GLY A 42 5.81 5.68 -11.36
C GLY A 42 6.14 5.99 -9.89
N PHE A 43 5.32 5.54 -8.94
CA PHE A 43 5.62 5.68 -7.51
C PHE A 43 6.72 4.68 -7.13
N LYS A 44 7.57 5.05 -6.18
CA LYS A 44 8.42 4.06 -5.50
C LYS A 44 7.70 3.54 -4.27
N VAL A 45 7.35 2.27 -4.25
CA VAL A 45 6.63 1.68 -3.11
C VAL A 45 7.57 0.87 -2.22
N THR A 46 7.22 0.78 -0.95
CA THR A 46 7.81 -0.19 -0.01
C THR A 46 6.70 -1.05 0.58
N ARG A 47 7.01 -2.30 0.90
CA ARG A 47 6.13 -3.20 1.66
C ARG A 47 6.37 -3.13 3.17
N ASN A 48 7.40 -2.40 3.60
CA ASN A 48 7.75 -2.19 5.00
C ASN A 48 7.62 -0.70 5.36
N PRO A 49 6.70 -0.31 6.25
CA PRO A 49 6.49 1.09 6.62
C PRO A 49 7.75 1.72 7.24
N SER A 50 8.58 0.94 7.94
CA SER A 50 9.82 1.42 8.56
C SER A 50 10.89 1.80 7.55
N GLU A 51 10.80 1.34 6.31
CA GLU A 51 11.77 1.66 5.25
C GLU A 51 11.38 2.91 4.43
N MET A 52 10.19 3.48 4.62
CA MET A 52 9.70 4.63 3.83
C MET A 52 10.67 5.81 3.85
N GLY A 53 11.21 6.15 5.02
CA GLY A 53 12.15 7.28 5.15
C GLY A 53 13.47 7.03 4.43
N LYS A 54 14.01 5.81 4.51
CA LYS A 54 15.24 5.42 3.80
C LYS A 54 15.03 5.41 2.28
N LEU A 55 13.90 4.89 1.83
CA LEU A 55 13.55 4.85 0.40
C LEU A 55 13.40 6.27 -0.15
N LEU A 56 12.68 7.16 0.54
CA LEU A 56 12.58 8.56 0.14
C LEU A 56 13.95 9.23 0.08
N LYS A 57 14.78 9.04 1.11
CA LYS A 57 16.14 9.59 1.15
C LYS A 57 17.00 9.12 -0.02
N SER A 58 16.83 7.90 -0.52
CA SER A 58 17.59 7.37 -1.66
C SER A 58 17.21 7.98 -3.02
N LEU A 59 16.11 8.74 -3.08
CA LEU A 59 15.58 9.35 -4.31
C LEU A 59 15.74 10.88 -4.34
N LEU A 60 16.35 11.46 -3.31
CA LEU A 60 16.70 12.88 -3.22
C LEU A 60 18.14 13.08 -3.69
#